data_AF-A0A2L0TV94-F1
#
_entry.id   AF-A0A2L0TV94-F1
#
_cell.length_a   1.000
_cell.length_b   1.000
_cell.length_c   1.000
_cell.angle_alpha   90.00
_cell.angle_beta   90.00
_cell.angle_gamma   90.00
#
_symmetry.space_group_name_H-M   'P 1'
#
loop_
_entity.id
_entity.type
_entity.pdbx_description
1 polymer ?
#
loop_
_entity_poly.entity_id
_entity_poly.type
_entity_poly.pdbx_seq_one_letter_code
_entity_poly.pdbx_strand_id
1 'polypeptide(L)'
;MITPSKSIKDKLLNVDAALDALGSALHHILENLLTEPKNLNEIIDAQSTSVDRYILKVEIEEKVKFIGGKLHIKNQSDVNIAFLIELYFKNNQDEWIKKENTILINKGKIKEESMIEIQKGITPYDISHPNH
;
A
#
# COMPACT_ATOMS: atom_id res chain seq x y z
N MET A 1 -1.63 44.88 -8.43
CA MET A 1 -1.13 43.63 -9.05
C MET A 1 -1.05 42.59 -7.94
N ILE A 2 -1.93 41.59 -7.97
CA ILE A 2 -2.00 40.53 -6.96
C ILE A 2 -1.29 39.33 -7.58
N THR A 3 -0.08 39.00 -7.11
CA THR A 3 0.62 37.78 -7.51
C THR A 3 -0.17 36.56 -6.99
N PRO A 4 -0.52 35.58 -7.84
CA PRO A 4 -1.22 34.40 -7.38
C PRO A 4 -0.24 33.47 -6.66
N SER A 5 -0.62 33.06 -5.44
CA SER A 5 0.05 32.06 -4.61
C SER A 5 0.40 30.79 -5.39
N LYS A 6 1.70 30.57 -5.63
CA LYS A 6 2.25 29.44 -6.37
C LYS A 6 2.73 28.30 -5.46
N SER A 7 2.18 28.12 -4.26
CA SER A 7 2.88 27.36 -3.19
C SER A 7 2.18 26.14 -2.59
N ILE A 8 1.06 25.67 -3.15
CA ILE A 8 0.39 24.47 -2.59
C ILE A 8 0.25 23.34 -3.63
N LYS A 9 0.06 23.66 -4.92
CA LYS A 9 -0.16 22.65 -5.96
C LYS A 9 1.09 21.84 -6.33
N ASP A 10 2.28 22.46 -6.31
CA ASP A 10 3.53 21.77 -6.66
C ASP A 10 3.98 20.72 -5.61
N LYS A 11 3.53 20.83 -4.34
CA LYS A 11 3.87 19.84 -3.31
C LYS A 11 2.98 18.60 -3.31
N LEU A 12 1.71 18.72 -3.72
CA LEU A 12 0.83 17.56 -3.85
C LEU A 12 1.26 16.63 -5.00
N LEU A 13 1.86 17.19 -6.06
CA LEU A 13 2.23 16.42 -7.27
C LEU A 13 3.31 15.34 -7.02
N ASN A 14 4.15 15.50 -5.99
CA ASN A 14 5.22 14.55 -5.70
C ASN A 14 4.76 13.31 -4.92
N VAL A 15 3.60 13.40 -4.28
CA VAL A 15 3.10 12.40 -3.34
C VAL A 15 2.36 11.28 -4.06
N ASP A 16 1.53 11.65 -5.03
CA ASP A 16 0.89 10.69 -5.92
C ASP A 16 1.97 9.92 -6.70
N ALA A 17 3.02 10.60 -7.15
CA ALA A 17 4.19 9.96 -7.74
C ALA A 17 4.93 9.02 -6.77
N ALA A 18 4.98 9.34 -5.47
CA ALA A 18 5.55 8.47 -4.45
C ALA A 18 4.66 7.24 -4.16
N LEU A 19 3.34 7.39 -4.22
CA LEU A 19 2.36 6.31 -4.09
C LEU A 19 2.41 5.37 -5.31
N ASP A 20 2.52 5.94 -6.51
CA ASP A 20 2.72 5.17 -7.76
C ASP A 20 4.09 4.47 -7.77
N ALA A 21 5.14 5.14 -7.31
CA ALA A 21 6.46 4.53 -7.14
C ALA A 21 6.44 3.41 -6.10
N LEU A 22 5.65 3.56 -5.02
CA LEU A 22 5.42 2.49 -4.07
C LEU A 22 4.70 1.31 -4.73
N GLY A 23 3.61 1.58 -5.46
CA GLY A 23 2.84 0.55 -6.15
C GLY A 23 3.72 -0.22 -7.13
N SER A 24 4.55 0.50 -7.88
CA SER A 24 5.51 -0.07 -8.83
C SER A 24 6.60 -0.88 -8.13
N ALA A 25 7.15 -0.38 -7.02
CA ALA A 25 8.17 -1.08 -6.24
C ALA A 25 7.61 -2.34 -5.58
N LEU A 26 6.41 -2.27 -5.00
CA LEU A 26 5.70 -3.42 -4.44
C LEU A 26 5.38 -4.44 -5.53
N HIS A 27 4.87 -4.00 -6.66
CA HIS A 27 4.60 -4.87 -7.80
C HIS A 27 5.88 -5.55 -8.31
N HIS A 28 6.99 -4.83 -8.41
CA HIS A 28 8.27 -5.39 -8.85
C HIS A 28 8.87 -6.37 -7.82
N ILE A 29 8.75 -6.09 -6.52
CA ILE A 29 9.13 -6.99 -5.43
C ILE A 29 8.34 -8.29 -5.54
N LEU A 30 7.03 -8.20 -5.74
CA LEU A 30 6.16 -9.38 -5.88
C LEU A 30 6.39 -10.12 -7.18
N GLU A 31 6.66 -9.41 -8.27
CA GLU A 31 6.94 -10.02 -9.56
C GLU A 31 8.26 -10.81 -9.54
N ASN A 32 9.30 -10.28 -8.87
CA ASN A 32 10.65 -10.86 -8.86
C ASN A 32 10.95 -11.80 -7.68
N LEU A 33 10.33 -11.62 -6.50
CA LEU A 33 10.58 -12.49 -5.33
C LEU A 33 9.71 -13.75 -5.33
N LEU A 34 8.61 -13.75 -6.08
CA LEU A 34 7.72 -14.91 -6.22
C LEU A 34 8.15 -15.77 -7.41
N THR A 35 9.41 -16.24 -7.41
CA THR A 35 9.90 -17.25 -8.37
C THR A 35 9.20 -18.60 -8.18
N GLU A 36 8.67 -18.84 -6.98
CA GLU A 36 7.84 -19.98 -6.65
C GLU A 36 6.56 -19.48 -5.95
N PRO A 37 5.44 -20.25 -6.01
CA PRO A 37 4.23 -19.90 -5.31
C PRO A 37 4.47 -19.78 -3.80
N LYS A 38 4.08 -18.66 -3.21
CA LYS A 38 4.25 -18.37 -1.78
C LYS A 38 2.92 -18.36 -1.03
N ASN A 39 3.02 -18.53 0.28
CA ASN A 39 1.87 -18.35 1.16
C ASN A 39 1.55 -16.87 1.36
N LEU A 40 0.29 -16.60 1.73
CA LEU A 40 -0.20 -15.24 1.93
C LEU A 40 0.64 -14.47 2.95
N ASN A 41 1.01 -15.12 4.05
CA ASN A 41 1.85 -14.51 5.08
C ASN A 41 3.24 -14.12 4.54
N GLU A 42 3.87 -14.97 3.72
CA GLU A 42 5.16 -14.64 3.09
C GLU A 42 5.03 -13.44 2.13
N ILE A 43 3.91 -13.39 1.39
CA ILE A 43 3.59 -12.29 0.48
C ILE A 43 3.36 -10.97 1.24
N ILE A 44 2.72 -11.04 2.41
CA ILE A 44 2.46 -9.89 3.28
C ILE A 44 3.78 -9.41 3.92
N ASP A 45 4.59 -10.32 4.45
CA ASP A 45 5.88 -9.99 5.06
C ASP A 45 6.82 -9.32 4.06
N ALA A 46 6.87 -9.81 2.82
CA ALA A 46 7.66 -9.19 1.74
C ALA A 46 7.21 -7.74 1.42
N GLN A 47 5.93 -7.43 1.62
CA GLN A 47 5.37 -6.10 1.40
C GLN A 47 5.49 -5.20 2.62
N SER A 48 5.46 -5.75 3.84
CA SER A 48 5.48 -5.00 5.10
C SER A 48 6.63 -4.00 5.16
N THR A 49 7.87 -4.43 4.89
CA THR A 49 9.05 -3.52 4.92
C THR A 49 8.95 -2.37 3.90
N SER A 50 8.25 -2.58 2.79
CA SER A 50 8.09 -1.55 1.76
C SER A 50 6.97 -0.58 2.11
N VAL A 51 5.88 -1.08 2.68
CA VAL A 51 4.78 -0.26 3.24
C VAL A 51 5.28 0.58 4.41
N ASP A 52 6.08 0.02 5.31
CA ASP A 52 6.65 0.74 6.45
C ASP A 52 7.52 1.92 5.99
N ARG A 53 8.41 1.67 5.02
CA ARG A 53 9.24 2.74 4.43
C ARG A 53 8.39 3.82 3.76
N TYR A 54 7.27 3.46 3.14
CA TYR A 54 6.35 4.43 2.55
C TYR A 54 5.68 5.30 3.58
N ILE A 55 5.17 4.69 4.65
CA ILE A 55 4.51 5.39 5.75
C ILE A 55 5.47 6.46 6.30
N LEU A 56 6.69 6.06 6.67
CA LEU A 56 7.71 6.97 7.19
C LEU A 56 8.05 8.10 6.20
N LYS A 57 8.15 7.78 4.91
CA LYS A 57 8.41 8.78 3.87
C LYS A 57 7.28 9.80 3.77
N VAL A 58 6.03 9.35 3.76
CA VAL A 58 4.84 10.22 3.72
C VAL A 58 4.79 11.12 4.95
N GLU A 59 5.04 10.57 6.13
CA GLU A 59 5.05 11.37 7.37
C GLU A 59 6.08 12.52 7.31
N ILE A 60 7.28 12.24 6.80
CA ILE A 60 8.37 13.23 6.68
C ILE A 60 8.06 14.27 5.59
N GLU A 61 7.67 13.83 4.39
CA GLU A 61 7.51 14.71 3.23
C GLU A 61 6.25 15.58 3.31
N GLU A 62 5.14 15.01 3.74
CA GLU A 62 3.85 15.71 3.86
C GLU A 62 3.62 16.34 5.23
N LYS A 63 4.50 16.07 6.21
CA LYS A 63 4.34 16.51 7.61
C LYS A 63 2.99 16.07 8.18
N VAL A 64 2.66 14.81 7.92
CA VAL A 64 1.46 14.14 8.42
C VAL A 64 1.86 13.08 9.45
N LYS A 65 0.91 12.65 10.26
CA LYS A 65 1.08 11.56 11.21
C LYS A 65 0.26 10.37 10.77
N PHE A 66 0.88 9.20 10.71
CA PHE A 66 0.18 7.96 10.41
C PHE A 66 -0.72 7.56 11.59
N ILE A 67 -1.96 7.23 11.28
CA ILE A 67 -2.97 6.85 12.28
C ILE A 67 -3.25 5.35 12.24
N GLY A 68 -3.16 4.74 11.06
CA GLY A 68 -3.37 3.31 10.87
C GLY A 68 -3.63 2.98 9.41
N GLY A 69 -3.65 1.69 9.09
CA GLY A 69 -3.96 1.24 7.74
C GLY A 69 -4.57 -0.15 7.73
N LYS A 70 -5.05 -0.56 6.56
CA LYS A 70 -5.63 -1.88 6.33
C LYS A 70 -5.16 -2.43 4.99
N LEU A 71 -4.80 -3.70 4.98
CA LEU A 71 -4.59 -4.46 3.75
C LEU A 71 -5.78 -5.38 3.54
N HIS A 72 -6.50 -5.13 2.45
CA HIS A 72 -7.60 -5.94 1.99
C HIS A 72 -7.14 -6.84 0.84
N ILE A 73 -7.47 -8.12 0.93
CA ILE A 73 -7.12 -9.09 -0.10
C ILE A 73 -8.42 -9.62 -0.70
N LYS A 74 -8.58 -9.44 -2.00
CA LYS A 74 -9.82 -9.76 -2.70
C LYS A 74 -9.54 -10.47 -4.01
N ASN A 75 -10.38 -11.44 -4.33
CA ASN A 75 -10.39 -12.04 -5.65
C ASN A 75 -10.93 -11.02 -6.66
N GLN A 76 -10.11 -10.61 -7.62
CA GLN A 76 -10.49 -9.58 -8.60
C GLN A 76 -10.91 -10.19 -9.94
N SER A 77 -10.22 -11.22 -10.40
CA SER A 77 -10.51 -11.92 -11.65
C SER A 77 -10.13 -13.40 -11.56
N ASP A 78 -10.41 -14.18 -12.59
CA ASP A 78 -10.01 -15.60 -12.63
C ASP A 78 -8.50 -15.81 -12.53
N VAL A 79 -7.69 -14.81 -12.90
CA VAL A 79 -6.23 -14.91 -12.97
C VAL A 79 -5.53 -14.12 -11.86
N ASN A 80 -6.15 -13.08 -11.30
CA ASN A 80 -5.50 -12.15 -10.38
C ASN A 80 -6.22 -12.00 -9.03
N ILE A 81 -5.42 -11.83 -7.99
CA ILE A 81 -5.83 -11.34 -6.66
C ILE A 81 -5.43 -9.88 -6.54
N ALA A 82 -6.32 -9.05 -6.01
CA ALA A 82 -6.05 -7.66 -5.67
C ALA A 82 -5.70 -7.53 -4.18
N PHE A 83 -4.57 -6.88 -3.93
CA PHE A 83 -4.11 -6.44 -2.63
C PHE A 83 -4.34 -4.93 -2.55
N LEU A 84 -5.37 -4.52 -1.83
CA LEU A 84 -5.73 -3.13 -1.64
C LEU A 84 -5.20 -2.66 -0.29
N ILE A 85 -4.21 -1.78 -0.34
CA ILE A 85 -3.60 -1.16 0.83
C ILE A 85 -4.28 0.19 1.04
N GLU A 86 -4.86 0.40 2.20
CA GLU A 86 -5.44 1.67 2.63
C GLU A 86 -4.64 2.20 3.82
N LEU A 87 -4.10 3.41 3.70
CA LEU A 87 -3.31 4.07 4.73
C LEU A 87 -4.00 5.38 5.12
N TYR A 88 -4.15 5.60 6.42
CA TYR A 88 -4.82 6.77 6.97
C TYR A 88 -3.82 7.61 7.76
N PHE A 89 -3.74 8.88 7.40
CA PHE A 89 -2.88 9.88 8.01
C PHE A 89 -3.73 11.06 8.51
N LYS A 90 -3.17 11.82 9.44
CA LYS A 90 -3.70 13.13 9.85
C LYS A 90 -2.65 14.21 9.64
N ASN A 91 -3.07 15.35 9.12
CA ASN A 91 -2.21 16.54 9.06
C ASN A 91 -2.24 17.32 10.38
N ASN A 92 -1.46 18.40 10.45
CA ASN A 92 -1.41 19.29 11.62
C ASN A 92 -2.70 20.10 11.86
N GLN A 93 -3.69 19.98 10.99
CA GLN A 93 -5.01 20.61 11.08
C GLN A 93 -6.09 19.59 11.46
N ASP A 94 -5.71 18.38 11.88
CA ASP A 94 -6.60 17.26 12.21
C ASP A 94 -7.44 16.73 11.03
N GLU A 95 -7.09 17.10 9.80
CA GLU A 95 -7.74 16.59 8.60
C GLU A 95 -7.23 15.20 8.23
N TRP A 96 -8.17 14.33 7.84
CA TRP A 96 -7.88 12.96 7.43
C TRP A 96 -7.38 12.92 5.98
N ILE A 97 -6.24 12.26 5.79
CA ILE A 97 -5.65 11.99 4.49
C ILE A 97 -5.65 10.48 4.30
N LYS A 98 -6.43 10.01 3.32
CA LYS A 98 -6.44 8.61 2.90
C LYS A 98 -5.52 8.46 1.69
N LYS A 99 -4.62 7.48 1.73
CA LYS A 99 -3.87 7.03 0.57
C LYS A 99 -4.17 5.56 0.34
N GLU A 100 -4.46 5.20 -0.90
CA GLU A 100 -4.79 3.82 -1.24
C GLU A 100 -3.99 3.35 -2.45
N ASN A 101 -3.58 2.09 -2.41
CA ASN A 101 -2.86 1.46 -3.50
C ASN A 101 -3.46 0.09 -3.78
N THR A 102 -3.54 -0.30 -5.04
CA THR A 102 -4.02 -1.62 -5.43
C THR A 102 -2.95 -2.33 -6.23
N ILE A 103 -2.53 -3.49 -5.73
CA ILE A 103 -1.52 -4.32 -6.37
C ILE A 103 -2.18 -5.60 -6.84
N LEU A 104 -1.94 -5.95 -8.10
CA LEU A 104 -2.46 -7.17 -8.69
C LEU A 104 -1.38 -8.24 -8.70
N ILE A 105 -1.70 -9.40 -8.14
CA ILE A 105 -0.81 -10.56 -8.11
C ILE A 105 -1.47 -11.69 -8.87
N ASN A 106 -0.72 -12.33 -9.76
CA ASN A 106 -1.17 -13.51 -10.46
C ASN A 106 -1.39 -14.67 -9.46
N LYS A 107 -2.54 -15.34 -9.54
CA LYS A 107 -2.89 -16.46 -8.67
C LYS A 107 -1.90 -17.61 -8.72
N GLY A 108 -1.23 -17.83 -9.87
CA GLY A 108 -0.17 -18.83 -10.02
C GLY A 108 1.05 -18.58 -9.14
N LYS A 109 1.19 -17.38 -8.55
CA LYS A 109 2.25 -17.03 -7.59
C LYS A 109 1.82 -17.20 -6.13
N ILE A 110 0.59 -17.64 -5.88
CA ILE A 110 0.02 -17.85 -4.55
C ILE A 110 -0.25 -19.36 -4.40
N LYS A 111 0.15 -19.93 -3.27
CA LYS A 111 -0.15 -21.34 -2.98
C LYS A 111 -1.65 -21.59 -2.87
N GLU A 112 -2.07 -22.79 -3.26
CA GLU A 112 -3.48 -23.20 -3.27
C GLU A 112 -4.14 -23.08 -1.89
N GLU A 113 -3.41 -23.40 -0.82
CA GLU A 113 -3.89 -23.26 0.56
C GLU A 113 -4.33 -21.83 0.90
N SER A 114 -3.49 -20.84 0.57
CA SER A 114 -3.82 -19.42 0.71
C SER A 114 -4.94 -18.97 -0.23
N MET A 115 -5.04 -19.56 -1.43
CA MET A 115 -6.13 -19.28 -2.36
C MET A 115 -7.49 -19.73 -1.80
N ILE A 116 -7.54 -20.86 -1.10
CA ILE A 116 -8.75 -21.35 -0.41
C ILE A 116 -9.15 -20.39 0.70
N GLU A 117 -8.18 -19.87 1.48
CA GLU A 117 -8.44 -18.85 2.50
C GLU A 117 -9.03 -17.58 1.88
N ILE A 118 -8.45 -17.09 0.78
CA ILE A 118 -8.91 -15.89 0.08
C ILE A 118 -10.35 -16.06 -0.40
N GLN A 119 -10.71 -17.23 -0.93
CA GLN A 119 -12.06 -17.54 -1.37
C GLN A 119 -13.09 -17.63 -0.24
N LYS A 120 -12.68 -18.10 0.94
CA LYS A 120 -13.52 -18.16 2.14
C LYS A 120 -13.78 -16.78 2.75
N GLY A 121 -13.04 -15.77 2.32
CA GLY A 121 -13.09 -14.42 2.85
C GLY A 121 -12.09 -14.26 3.99
N ILE A 122 -11.06 -13.44 3.75
CA ILE A 122 -10.02 -13.16 4.74
C ILE A 122 -10.32 -11.84 5.43
N THR A 123 -10.11 -11.81 6.75
CA THR A 123 -10.18 -10.58 7.52
C THR A 123 -9.05 -9.64 7.08
N PRO A 124 -9.33 -8.35 6.83
CA PRO A 124 -8.30 -7.40 6.47
C PRO A 124 -7.17 -7.38 7.50
N TYR A 125 -5.93 -7.27 7.04
CA TYR A 125 -4.76 -7.18 7.91
C TYR A 125 -4.60 -5.74 8.37
N ASP A 126 -4.51 -5.51 9.68
CA ASP A 126 -4.27 -4.19 10.23
C ASP A 126 -2.80 -3.80 10.03
N ILE A 127 -2.58 -2.62 9.44
CA ILE A 127 -1.27 -2.01 9.27
C ILE A 127 -1.07 -1.05 10.44
N SER A 128 -0.14 -1.43 11.32
CA SER A 128 0.25 -0.61 12.47
C SER A 128 1.38 0.34 12.10
N HIS A 129 1.58 1.36 12.93
CA HIS A 129 2.70 2.28 12.74
C HIS A 129 4.02 1.49 12.79
N PRO A 130 4.95 1.69 11.85
CA PRO A 130 6.25 1.04 11.92
C PRO A 130 6.99 1.46 13.19
N ASN A 131 7.47 0.49 13.97
CA ASN A 131 8.29 0.79 15.14
C ASN A 131 9.67 1.25 14.66
N HIS A 132 10.09 2.41 15.15
CA HIS A 132 11.30 3.11 14.76
C HIS A 132 12.57 2.53 15.42
#